data_AF-A0A969CP36-F1
#
_entry.id   AF-A0A969CP36-F1
#
_cell.length_a   1.000
_cell.length_b   1.000
_cell.length_c   1.000
_cell.angle_alpha   90.00
_cell.angle_beta   90.00
_cell.angle_gamma   90.00
#
_symmetry.space_group_name_H-M   'P 1'
#
loop_
_entity.id
_entity.type
_entity.pdbx_description
1 polymer ?
#
loop_
_entity_poly.entity_id
_entity_poly.type
_entity_poly.pdbx_seq_one_letter_code
_entity_poly.pdbx_strand_id
1 'polypeptide(L)' 'MTIKALLDENKYQKSIKISDKELSSVRLEKSEFHGDWNYRIVPQNDLNLSSPSANR' A
#
# COMPACT_ATOMS: atom_id res chain seq x y z
N MET A 1 17.48 -28.47 8.51
CA MET A 1 16.76 -27.31 7.94
C MET A 1 17.74 -26.17 7.80
N THR A 2 17.87 -25.59 6.62
CA THR A 2 18.80 -24.49 6.36
C THR A 2 17.99 -23.28 5.93
N ILE A 3 18.00 -22.21 6.72
CA ILE A 3 17.33 -20.94 6.41
C ILE A 3 18.26 -20.11 5.52
N LYS A 4 17.73 -19.53 4.44
CA LYS A 4 18.45 -18.56 3.60
C LYS A 4 17.97 -17.16 3.95
N ALA A 5 18.89 -16.27 4.25
CA ALA A 5 18.64 -14.85 4.46
C ALA A 5 19.69 -14.03 3.71
N LEU A 6 19.28 -12.86 3.22
CA LEU A 6 20.13 -11.91 2.51
C LEU A 6 19.94 -10.53 3.13
N LEU A 7 21.01 -9.73 3.12
CA LEU A 7 20.94 -8.34 3.52
C LEU A 7 20.17 -7.54 2.46
N ASP A 8 19.21 -6.73 2.89
CA ASP A 8 18.62 -5.71 2.03
C ASP A 8 19.53 -4.48 2.01
N GLU A 9 20.18 -4.25 0.87
CA GLU A 9 21.10 -3.11 0.66
C GLU A 9 20.37 -1.85 0.17
N ASN A 10 19.03 -1.89 0.06
CA ASN A 10 18.25 -0.74 -0.38
C ASN A 10 18.39 0.44 0.59
N LYS A 11 18.56 1.64 0.02
CA LYS A 11 18.61 2.89 0.79
C LYS A 11 17.21 3.47 0.92
N TYR A 12 16.65 3.39 2.12
CA TYR A 12 15.36 3.98 2.44
C TYR A 12 15.52 5.42 2.89
N GLN A 13 14.83 6.33 2.22
CA GLN A 13 14.82 7.74 2.61
C GLN A 13 14.10 7.89 3.94
N LYS A 14 14.78 8.54 4.89
CA LYS A 14 14.24 8.80 6.22
C LYS A 14 13.34 10.04 6.20
N SER A 15 12.42 10.13 7.16
CA SER A 15 11.61 11.33 7.44
C SER A 15 10.68 11.81 6.31
N ILE A 16 10.20 10.90 5.45
CA ILE A 16 9.11 11.23 4.52
C ILE A 16 7.86 11.52 5.36
N LYS A 17 7.43 12.78 5.40
CA LYS A 17 6.20 13.21 6.09
C LYS A 17 5.08 13.29 5.07
N ILE A 18 4.02 12.55 5.31
CA ILE A 18 2.76 12.62 4.57
C ILE A 18 1.74 13.40 5.38
N SER A 19 0.80 14.05 4.72
CA SER A 19 -0.32 14.71 5.37
C SER A 19 -1.37 13.69 5.83
N ASP A 20 -2.17 14.06 6.84
CA ASP A 20 -3.28 13.22 7.31
C ASP A 20 -4.29 12.93 6.20
N LYS A 21 -4.46 13.88 5.27
CA LYS A 21 -5.33 13.74 4.10
C LYS A 21 -4.83 12.65 3.15
N GLU A 22 -3.53 12.62 2.86
CA GLU A 22 -2.92 11.59 2.03
C GLU A 22 -3.02 10.21 2.69
N LEU A 23 -2.70 10.12 3.99
CA LEU A 23 -2.80 8.86 4.72
C LEU A 23 -4.24 8.36 4.78
N SER A 24 -5.22 9.25 4.99
CA SER A 24 -6.64 8.90 5.04
C SER A 24 -7.20 8.42 3.70
N SER A 25 -6.53 8.72 2.57
CA SER A 25 -6.91 8.21 1.26
C SER A 25 -6.56 6.72 1.08
N VAL A 26 -5.62 6.21 1.88
CA VAL A 26 -5.24 4.80 1.86
C VAL A 26 -6.32 3.99 2.57
N ARG A 27 -6.90 3.02 1.88
CA ARG A 27 -7.92 2.11 2.43
C ARG A 27 -7.27 1.05 3.32
N LEU A 28 -6.97 1.42 4.56
CA LEU A 28 -6.40 0.53 5.57
C LEU A 28 -7.51 -0.15 6.38
N GLU A 29 -7.44 -1.47 6.48
CA GLU A 29 -8.27 -2.28 7.37
C GLU A 29 -7.38 -2.92 8.44
N LYS A 30 -7.78 -2.83 9.70
CA LYS A 30 -7.07 -3.48 10.81
C LYS A 30 -7.29 -4.99 10.74
N SER A 31 -6.22 -5.76 10.90
CA SER A 31 -6.30 -7.20 11.07
C SER A 31 -6.93 -7.56 12.42
N GLU A 32 -7.72 -8.64 12.46
CA GLU A 32 -8.18 -9.22 13.74
C GLU A 32 -7.01 -9.71 14.60
N PHE A 33 -5.93 -10.16 13.94
CA PHE A 33 -4.69 -10.55 14.61
C PHE A 33 -3.75 -9.35 14.71
N HIS A 34 -3.69 -8.72 15.90
CA HIS A 34 -2.87 -7.54 16.22
C HIS A 34 -3.05 -6.38 15.23
N GLY A 35 -4.29 -5.87 15.11
CA GLY A 35 -4.65 -4.74 14.23
C GLY A 35 -3.96 -3.41 14.51
N ASP A 36 -3.14 -3.32 15.56
CA ASP A 36 -2.28 -2.16 15.83
C ASP A 36 -0.95 -2.22 15.04
N TRP A 37 -0.56 -3.42 14.60
CA TRP A 37 0.65 -3.65 13.81
C TRP A 37 0.35 -4.20 12.42
N ASN A 38 -0.68 -5.05 12.31
CA ASN A 38 -1.04 -5.73 11.08
C ASN A 38 -2.26 -5.05 10.43
N TYR A 39 -2.07 -4.61 9.19
CA TYR A 39 -3.10 -3.94 8.41
C TYR A 39 -3.17 -4.54 7.00
N ARG A 40 -4.34 -4.44 6.38
CA ARG A 40 -4.57 -4.78 4.97
C ARG A 40 -4.81 -3.49 4.19
N ILE A 41 -4.11 -3.32 3.07
CA ILE A 41 -4.39 -2.25 2.10
C ILE A 41 -5.37 -2.82 1.07
N VAL A 42 -6.56 -2.23 1.00
CA VAL A 42 -7.59 -2.62 0.03
C VAL A 42 -7.39 -1.82 -1.26
N PRO A 43 -7.47 -2.46 -2.44
CA PRO A 43 -7.35 -1.74 -3.71
C PRO A 43 -8.42 -0.65 -3.81
N GLN A 44 -8.00 0.51 -4.29
CA GLN A 44 -8.93 1.47 -4.83
C GLN A 44 -9.32 0.97 -6.22
N ASN A 45 -10.57 0.53 -6.36
CA ASN A 45 -11.10 0.17 -7.66
C ASN A 45 -11.29 1.46 -8.45
N ASP A 46 -10.22 1.99 -9.04
CA ASP A 46 -10.31 3.07 -10.00
C ASP A 46 -11.05 2.49 -11.23
N LEU A 47 -12.37 2.73 -11.28
CA LEU A 47 -13.20 2.46 -12.47
C LEU A 47 -12.83 3.37 -13.66
N ASN A 48 -11.68 4.06 -13.61
CA ASN A 48 -11.23 5.00 -14.63
C ASN A 48 -10.25 4.39 -15.65
N LEU A 49 -10.33 3.07 -15.87
CA LEU A 49 -9.61 2.39 -16.95
C LEU A 49 -10.51 1.56 -17.88
N SER A 50 -11.84 1.77 -17.84
CA SER A 50 -12.78 1.17 -18.80
C SER A 50 -13.64 2.23 -19.49
N SER A 51 -12.98 3.15 -20.20
CA SER A 51 -13.56 3.79 -21.37
C SER A 51 -12.48 3.84 -22.46
N PRO A 52 -12.34 2.80 -23.29
CA PRO A 52 -11.77 3.03 -24.60
C PRO A 52 -12.69 4.03 -25.31
N SER A 53 -12.11 5.20 -25.59
CA SER A 53 -12.52 6.16 -26.61
C SER A 53 -13.72 5.69 -27.45
N ALA A 54 -14.84 6.39 -27.33
CA ALA A 54 -15.85 6.39 -28.36
C ALA A 54 -15.30 7.18 -29.55
N ASN A 55 -14.49 6.52 -30.38
CA ASN A 55 -14.23 6.95 -31.75
C ASN A 55 -15.33 6.39 -32.65
N ARG A 56 -16.39 7.18 -32.80
CA ARG A 56 -17.16 7.32 -34.03
C ARG A 56 -17.00 8.74 -34.52
#